data_AF-A0A8X6LA98-F1
#
_entry.id   AF-A0A8X6LA98-F1
#
_cell.length_a   1.000
_cell.length_b   1.000
_cell.length_c   1.000
_cell.angle_alpha   90.00
_cell.angle_beta   90.00
_cell.angle_gamma   90.00
#
_symmetry.space_group_name_H-M   'P 1'
#
loop_
_entity.id
_entity.type
_entity.pdbx_description
1 polymer ?
#
loop_
_entity_poly.entity_id
_entity_poly.type
_entity_poly.pdbx_seq_one_letter_code
_entity_poly.pdbx_strand_id
1 'polypeptide(L)'
;MYVLPMLLGQTYDLGKEKPGLQIFPVDVEKNATVVQHYFTDSQYRMVENSADVKDFLSISGKLSLKIKAGLIDVSGEGSYLKDSSTKTNGIEILVKVHFETVWFN
;
A
#
# COMPACT_ATOMS: atom_id res chain seq x y z
N MET A 1 2.73 1.48 0.55
CA MET A 1 1.63 0.49 0.51
C MET A 1 1.51 -0.09 -0.89
N TYR A 2 1.92 -1.34 -1.10
CA TYR A 2 1.75 -2.00 -2.40
C TYR A 2 0.43 -2.77 -2.41
N VAL A 3 -0.55 -2.21 -3.13
CA VAL A 3 -1.61 -3.01 -3.75
C VAL A 3 -0.95 -3.70 -4.94
N LEU A 4 -1.36 -4.94 -5.25
CA LEU A 4 -0.92 -5.76 -6.40
C LEU A 4 -0.44 -4.91 -7.59
N PRO A 5 0.64 -5.31 -8.31
CA PRO A 5 1.24 -4.50 -9.37
C PRO A 5 0.16 -3.99 -10.34
N MET A 6 -0.02 -2.67 -10.37
CA MET A 6 -1.01 -2.01 -11.21
C MET A 6 -0.33 -1.54 -12.49
N LEU A 7 -0.94 -1.88 -13.63
CA LEU A 7 -0.46 -1.42 -14.93
C LEU A 7 -1.23 -0.17 -15.37
N LEU A 8 -0.55 0.72 -16.10
CA LEU A 8 -1.19 1.92 -16.63
C LEU A 8 -2.26 1.53 -17.65
N GLY A 9 -3.48 2.05 -17.49
CA GLY A 9 -4.62 1.68 -18.35
C GLY A 9 -5.35 0.41 -17.92
N GLN A 10 -4.98 -0.20 -16.79
CA GLN A 10 -5.69 -1.36 -16.26
C GLN A 10 -6.93 -0.91 -15.50
N THR A 11 -8.11 -1.45 -15.85
CA THR A 11 -9.33 -1.19 -15.09
C THR A 11 -9.28 -1.89 -13.73
N TYR A 12 -10.07 -1.41 -12.78
CA TYR A 12 -10.16 -1.99 -11.44
C TYR A 12 -11.63 -2.20 -11.06
N ASP A 13 -12.00 -3.43 -10.73
CA ASP A 13 -13.35 -3.77 -10.27
C ASP A 13 -13.45 -3.50 -8.76
N LEU A 14 -14.14 -2.42 -8.39
CA LEU A 14 -14.37 -2.01 -7.00
C LEU A 14 -15.25 -3.00 -6.19
N GLY A 15 -16.01 -3.86 -6.85
CA GLY A 15 -16.83 -4.88 -6.19
C GLY A 15 -16.04 -6.15 -5.89
N LYS A 16 -15.09 -6.51 -6.77
CA LYS A 16 -14.27 -7.71 -6.64
C LYS A 16 -12.85 -7.46 -6.12
N GLU A 17 -12.46 -6.19 -5.97
CA GLU A 17 -11.13 -5.74 -5.56
C GLU A 17 -10.00 -6.32 -6.43
N LYS A 18 -10.25 -6.44 -7.74
CA LYS A 18 -9.33 -7.10 -8.67
C LYS A 18 -9.03 -6.23 -9.89
N PRO A 19 -7.77 -6.28 -10.38
CA PRO A 19 -7.43 -5.69 -11.66
C PRO A 19 -8.20 -6.39 -12.79
N GLY A 20 -8.61 -5.58 -13.76
CA GLY A 20 -9.45 -5.97 -14.88
C GLY A 20 -8.74 -5.82 -16.23
N LEU A 21 -9.50 -5.33 -17.21
CA LEU A 21 -9.10 -5.21 -18.60
C LEU A 21 -8.06 -4.10 -18.80
N GLN A 22 -7.09 -4.32 -19.68
CA GLN A 22 -6.19 -3.29 -20.18
C GLN A 22 -6.85 -2.49 -21.31
N ILE A 23 -7.05 -1.19 -21.12
CA ILE A 23 -7.66 -0.31 -22.15
C ILE A 23 -6.62 0.44 -22.99
N PHE A 24 -5.35 0.39 -22.60
CA PHE A 24 -4.25 0.99 -23.35
C PHE A 24 -3.63 -0.02 -24.32
N PRO A 25 -3.17 0.44 -25.51
CA PRO A 25 -2.32 -0.36 -26.38
C PRO A 25 -1.09 -0.89 -25.65
N VAL A 26 -0.61 -2.07 -26.05
CA VAL A 26 0.49 -2.81 -25.39
C VAL A 26 1.80 -2.00 -25.36
N ASP A 27 1.93 -0.99 -26.22
CA ASP A 27 3.11 -0.17 -26.43
C ASP A 27 3.02 1.25 -25.83
N VAL A 28 1.95 1.58 -25.09
CA VAL A 28 1.81 2.89 -24.44
C VAL A 28 2.98 3.21 -23.51
N GLU A 29 3.52 2.21 -22.83
CA GLU A 29 4.65 2.40 -21.91
C GLU A 29 5.90 2.95 -22.61
N LYS A 30 6.09 2.67 -23.90
CA LYS A 30 7.26 3.14 -24.67
C LYS A 30 7.24 4.64 -24.93
N ASN A 31 6.05 5.23 -24.99
CA ASN A 31 5.85 6.64 -25.30
C ASN A 31 5.28 7.43 -24.12
N ALA A 32 5.18 6.81 -22.94
CA ALA A 32 4.62 7.44 -21.77
C ALA A 32 5.55 8.54 -21.25
N THR A 33 4.99 9.72 -20.98
CA THR A 33 5.72 10.77 -20.27
C THR A 33 5.95 10.32 -18.84
N VAL A 34 7.23 10.13 -18.49
CA VAL A 34 7.64 9.79 -17.14
C VAL A 34 7.65 11.05 -16.29
N VAL A 35 6.85 11.05 -15.22
CA VAL A 35 6.90 12.11 -14.20
C VAL A 35 8.05 11.79 -13.25
N GLN A 36 9.14 12.55 -13.35
CA GLN A 36 10.27 12.39 -12.46
C GLN A 36 9.89 12.86 -11.06
N HIS A 37 9.65 11.89 -10.18
CA HIS A 37 9.38 12.13 -8.77
C HIS A 37 10.25 11.20 -7.94
N TYR A 38 11.15 11.82 -7.17
CA TYR A 38 12.02 11.13 -6.23
C TYR A 38 11.76 11.71 -4.87
N PHE A 39 11.23 10.87 -3.98
CA PHE A 39 10.91 11.27 -2.63
C PHE A 39 11.41 10.22 -1.66
N THR A 40 11.88 10.68 -0.51
CA THR A 40 12.28 9.82 0.58
C THR A 40 11.88 10.48 1.88
N ASP A 41 11.10 9.77 2.68
CA ASP A 41 10.79 10.15 4.04
C ASP A 41 10.98 8.98 4.98
N SER A 42 11.41 9.29 6.20
CA SER A 42 11.45 8.33 7.29
C SER A 42 10.75 8.93 8.48
N GLN A 43 9.89 8.12 9.09
CA GLN A 43 9.11 8.48 10.26
C GLN A 43 9.22 7.36 11.27
N TYR A 44 9.19 7.71 12.55
CA TYR A 44 9.12 6.74 13.62
C TYR A 44 8.11 7.20 14.67
N ARG A 45 7.39 6.25 15.27
CA ARG A 45 6.41 6.54 16.31
C ARG A 45 6.28 5.34 17.24
N MET A 46 6.14 5.61 18.53
CA MET A 46 5.71 4.59 19.49
C MET A 46 4.23 4.28 19.27
N VAL A 47 3.89 3.01 19.10
CA VAL A 47 2.52 2.56 18.86
C VAL A 47 2.10 1.62 19.99
N GLU A 48 0.89 1.81 20.50
CA GLU A 48 0.37 1.01 21.63
C GLU A 48 -0.78 0.11 21.18
N ASN A 49 -1.51 0.52 20.15
CA ASN A 49 -2.69 -0.18 19.70
C ASN A 49 -2.85 -0.15 18.18
N SER A 50 -3.78 -0.96 17.67
CA SER A 50 -4.03 -1.07 16.23
C SER A 50 -4.58 0.21 15.58
N ALA A 51 -5.12 1.16 16.34
CA ALA A 51 -5.52 2.46 15.82
C ALA A 51 -4.29 3.35 15.56
N ASP A 52 -3.33 3.39 16.48
CA ASP A 52 -2.07 4.14 16.32
C ASP A 52 -1.31 3.71 15.07
N VAL A 53 -1.33 2.40 14.80
CA VAL A 53 -0.74 1.79 13.60
C VAL A 53 -1.43 2.26 12.34
N LYS A 54 -2.78 2.26 12.30
CA LYS A 54 -3.54 2.67 11.12
C LYS A 54 -3.32 4.15 10.81
N ASP A 55 -3.32 4.98 11.84
CA ASP A 55 -3.03 6.41 11.74
C ASP A 55 -1.61 6.64 11.23
N PHE A 56 -0.62 5.96 11.80
CA PHE A 56 0.78 6.10 11.39
C PHE A 56 1.01 5.65 9.94
N LEU A 57 0.36 4.59 9.50
CA LEU A 57 0.43 4.11 8.12
C LEU A 57 -0.47 4.91 7.16
N SER A 58 -1.27 5.87 7.66
CA SER A 58 -2.24 6.66 6.89
C SER A 58 -3.25 5.80 6.11
N ILE A 59 -3.71 4.70 6.71
CA ILE A 59 -4.61 3.75 6.06
C ILE A 59 -6.06 4.10 6.43
N SER A 60 -6.87 4.41 5.41
CA SER A 60 -8.29 4.70 5.63
C SER A 60 -8.99 3.54 6.35
N GLY A 61 -9.94 3.85 7.23
CA GLY A 61 -10.67 2.83 8.00
C GLY A 61 -11.32 1.77 7.11
N LYS A 62 -11.88 2.18 5.96
CA LYS A 62 -12.47 1.27 4.96
C LYS A 62 -11.44 0.31 4.37
N LEU A 63 -10.24 0.80 4.02
CA LEU A 63 -9.16 -0.04 3.50
C LEU A 63 -8.64 -1.00 4.58
N SER A 64 -8.48 -0.53 5.81
CA SER A 64 -8.07 -1.36 6.94
C SER A 64 -9.03 -2.52 7.20
N LEU A 65 -10.34 -2.27 7.13
CA LEU A 65 -11.36 -3.31 7.28
C LEU A 65 -11.29 -4.34 6.14
N LYS A 66 -11.13 -3.91 4.89
CA LYS A 66 -11.00 -4.81 3.75
C LYS A 66 -9.75 -5.70 3.85
N ILE A 67 -8.63 -5.14 4.31
CA ILE A 67 -7.39 -5.89 4.56
C ILE A 67 -7.60 -6.95 5.65
N LYS A 68 -8.20 -6.56 6.79
CA LYS A 68 -8.47 -7.47 7.91
C LYS A 68 -9.48 -8.57 7.56
N ALA A 69 -10.46 -8.25 6.70
CA ALA A 69 -11.43 -9.22 6.17
C ALA A 69 -10.85 -10.13 5.07
N GLY A 70 -9.58 -9.94 4.67
CA GLY A 70 -8.93 -10.71 3.61
C GLY A 70 -9.46 -10.42 2.21
N LEU A 71 -10.19 -9.33 2.01
CA LEU A 71 -10.78 -8.94 0.73
C LEU A 71 -9.76 -8.30 -0.22
N ILE A 72 -8.70 -7.71 0.34
CA ILE A 72 -7.58 -7.15 -0.42
C ILE A 72 -6.33 -7.89 0.00
N ASP A 73 -5.62 -8.42 -0.99
CA ASP A 73 -4.30 -8.98 -0.76
C ASP A 73 -3.26 -7.85 -0.73
N VAL A 74 -2.56 -7.75 0.39
CA VAL A 74 -1.55 -6.73 0.65
C VAL A 74 -0.25 -7.39 1.04
N SER A 75 0.82 -6.97 0.38
CA SER A 75 2.20 -7.31 0.70
C SER A 75 2.89 -6.14 1.42
N GLY A 76 4.01 -6.43 2.07
CA GLY A 76 4.81 -5.43 2.79
C GLY A 76 4.08 -4.79 3.97
N GLU A 77 4.03 -3.46 4.01
CA GLU A 77 3.44 -2.67 5.11
C GLU A 77 2.00 -3.06 5.47
N GLY A 78 1.21 -3.51 4.48
CA GLY A 78 -0.19 -3.92 4.73
C GLY A 78 -0.33 -5.25 5.46
N SER A 79 0.72 -6.09 5.45
CA SER A 79 0.75 -7.34 6.22
C SER A 79 0.82 -7.07 7.72
N TYR A 80 1.46 -5.97 8.14
CA TYR A 80 1.50 -5.57 9.55
C TYR A 80 0.09 -5.32 10.14
N LEU A 81 -0.87 -4.87 9.32
CA LEU A 81 -2.27 -4.72 9.75
C LEU A 81 -3.01 -6.04 9.97
N LYS A 82 -2.56 -7.13 9.34
CA LYS A 82 -3.08 -8.48 9.57
C LYS A 82 -2.58 -9.01 10.92
N ASP A 83 -1.32 -8.74 11.27
CA ASP A 83 -0.64 -9.31 12.44
C ASP A 83 -0.81 -8.51 13.76
N SER A 84 -1.33 -7.28 13.71
CA SER A 84 -1.45 -6.39 14.90
C SER A 84 -2.45 -6.86 15.97
N SER A 85 -2.85 -8.13 15.99
CA SER A 85 -4.01 -8.61 16.75
C SER A 85 -3.77 -8.79 18.24
N THR A 86 -2.53 -8.97 18.74
CA THR A 86 -2.36 -9.34 20.16
C THR A 86 -0.90 -9.21 20.59
N LYS A 87 -0.50 -8.03 21.07
CA LYS A 87 0.69 -7.88 21.91
C LYS A 87 0.32 -7.06 23.13
N THR A 88 0.27 -7.72 24.29
CA THR A 88 0.06 -7.07 25.59
C THR A 88 1.35 -7.20 26.38
N ASN A 89 1.81 -6.10 26.99
CA ASN A 89 3.07 -5.94 27.75
C ASN A 89 4.37 -5.79 26.92
N GLY A 90 4.42 -4.85 25.97
CA GLY A 90 5.67 -4.45 25.30
C GLY A 90 5.62 -3.01 24.79
N ILE A 91 6.76 -2.33 24.76
CA ILE A 91 6.93 -1.05 24.06
C ILE A 91 7.26 -1.35 22.61
N GLU A 92 6.46 -0.86 21.68
CA GLU A 92 6.69 -1.01 20.25
C GLU A 92 6.97 0.35 19.60
N ILE A 93 8.09 0.43 18.87
CA ILE A 93 8.45 1.59 18.05
C ILE A 93 8.36 1.15 16.60
N LEU A 94 7.43 1.74 15.86
CA LEU A 94 7.26 1.49 14.44
C LEU A 94 8.08 2.50 13.65
N VAL A 95 8.91 2.01 12.74
CA VAL A 95 9.71 2.82 11.82
C VAL A 95 9.17 2.59 10.41
N LYS A 96 8.77 3.68 9.75
CA LYS A 96 8.37 3.68 8.34
C LYS A 96 9.46 4.39 7.55
N VAL A 97 9.87 3.75 6.47
CA VAL A 97 10.74 4.37 5.47
C VAL A 97 10.02 4.26 4.14
N HIS A 98 9.76 5.39 3.53
CA HIS A 98 9.01 5.48 2.29
C HIS A 98 9.89 6.11 1.23
N PHE A 99 9.94 5.45 0.07
CA PHE A 99 10.70 5.88 -1.08
C PHE A 99 9.76 5.86 -2.29
N GLU A 100 9.76 6.96 -3.04
CA GLU A 100 9.15 7.01 -4.35
C GLU A 100 10.27 6.96 -5.39
N THR A 101 10.25 5.94 -6.23
CA THR A 101 11.28 5.70 -7.24
C THR A 101 10.63 5.46 -8.59
N VAL A 102 11.24 6.04 -9.62
CA VAL A 102 10.94 5.73 -11.01
C VAL A 102 11.93 4.67 -11.49
N TRP A 103 11.41 3.53 -11.97
CA TRP A 103 12.22 2.48 -12.57
C TRP A 103 12.17 2.58 -14.11
N PHE A 104 13.32 2.53 -14.76
CA PHE A 104 13.46 2.55 -16.22
C PHE A 104 13.66 1.13 -16.72
N ASN A 105 13.01 0.77 -17.83
CA ASN A 105 13.27 -0.47 -18.58
C ASN A 105 13.73 -0.12 -19.99
#